data_AF-A0A7J8E9B8-F1
#
_entry.id   AF-A0A7J8E9B8-F1
#
_cell.length_a   1.000
_cell.length_b   1.000
_cell.length_c   1.000
_cell.angle_alpha   90.00
_cell.angle_beta   90.00
_cell.angle_gamma   90.00
#
_symmetry.space_group_name_H-M   'P 1'
#
loop_
_entity.id
_entity.type
_entity.pdbx_description
1 polymer ?
#
loop_
_entity_poly.entity_id
_entity_poly.type
_entity_poly.pdbx_seq_one_letter_code
_entity_poly.pdbx_strand_id
1 'polypeptide(L)'
;MEQRLLKVIWLRTQKAVKLLKPGGVLVYSTCTITLAENEEQVAWALTAFPCLQLQPQEPHIGGKGMMGAGLSFEQLEQLQRFDPSVVPLQDMDVDSLRDARIEDMIRLANKDSIGFFIAKFVKCRSTQEPSK
;
A
#
# COMPACT_ATOMS: atom_id res chain seq x y z
N MET A 1 10.51 -3.93 -19.89
CA MET A 1 9.38 -4.70 -19.32
C MET A 1 8.54 -3.84 -18.37
N GLU A 2 9.19 -3.07 -17.49
CA GLU A 2 8.58 -2.14 -16.52
C GLU A 2 7.48 -1.22 -17.08
N GLN A 3 7.72 -0.52 -18.20
CA GLN A 3 6.68 0.34 -18.81
C GLN A 3 5.43 -0.40 -19.30
N ARG A 4 5.51 -1.71 -19.60
CA ARG A 4 4.32 -2.49 -19.97
C ARG A 4 3.51 -2.86 -18.72
N LEU A 5 4.20 -3.13 -17.61
CA LEU A 5 3.58 -3.46 -16.33
C LEU A 5 2.84 -2.25 -15.75
N LEU A 6 3.46 -1.06 -15.76
CA LEU A 6 2.83 0.18 -15.34
C LEU A 6 1.55 0.48 -16.11
N LYS A 7 1.54 0.26 -17.43
CA LYS A 7 0.33 0.43 -18.27
C LYS A 7 -0.80 -0.52 -17.87
N VAL A 8 -0.48 -1.76 -17.51
CA VAL A 8 -1.48 -2.75 -17.08
C VAL A 8 -2.05 -2.37 -15.72
N ILE A 9 -1.20 -1.98 -14.77
CA ILE A 9 -1.61 -1.52 -13.43
C ILE A 9 -2.59 -0.35 -13.57
N TRP A 10 -2.21 0.66 -14.34
CA TRP A 10 -3.03 1.83 -14.63
C TRP A 10 -4.42 1.48 -15.15
N LEU A 11 -4.47 0.64 -16.20
CA LEU A 11 -5.72 0.24 -16.84
C LEU A 11 -6.63 -0.51 -15.88
N ARG A 12 -6.06 -1.36 -15.01
CA ARG A 12 -6.81 -2.10 -13.99
C ARG A 12 -7.38 -1.16 -12.93
N THR A 13 -6.55 -0.27 -12.38
CA THR A 13 -6.97 0.71 -11.38
C THR A 13 -8.09 1.60 -11.92
N GLN A 14 -7.92 2.14 -13.14
CA GLN A 14 -8.96 2.95 -13.78
C GLN A 14 -10.30 2.20 -13.93
N LYS A 15 -10.28 0.93 -14.34
CA LYS A 15 -11.50 0.12 -14.43
C LYS A 15 -12.12 -0.12 -13.06
N ALA A 16 -11.32 -0.43 -12.04
CA ALA A 16 -11.79 -0.66 -10.68
C ALA A 16 -12.50 0.58 -10.11
N VAL A 17 -11.96 1.77 -10.31
CA VAL A 17 -12.57 3.03 -9.85
C VAL A 17 -13.93 3.29 -10.50
N LYS A 18 -14.09 2.96 -11.80
CA LYS A 18 -15.36 3.11 -12.51
C LYS A 18 -16.44 2.16 -11.99
N LEU A 19 -16.06 0.94 -11.61
CA LEU A 19 -16.97 -0.07 -11.07
C LEU A 19 -17.35 0.17 -9.60
N LEU A 20 -16.55 0.98 -8.90
CA LEU A 20 -16.76 1.25 -7.49
C LEU A 20 -17.96 2.19 -7.28
N LYS A 21 -18.87 1.83 -6.37
CA LYS A 21 -20.00 2.69 -5.97
C LYS A 21 -19.51 3.85 -5.09
N PRO A 22 -20.26 4.97 -4.99
CA PRO A 22 -19.99 5.99 -3.99
C PRO A 22 -20.02 5.40 -2.56
N GLY A 23 -19.05 5.77 -1.73
CA GLY A 23 -18.78 5.18 -0.43
C GLY A 23 -18.05 3.83 -0.48
N GLY A 24 -17.81 3.28 -1.67
CA GLY A 24 -17.08 2.03 -1.84
C GLY A 24 -15.59 2.17 -1.53
N VAL A 25 -14.97 1.06 -1.13
CA VAL A 25 -13.54 0.96 -0.81
C VAL A 25 -12.79 0.32 -1.98
N LEU A 26 -11.68 0.93 -2.39
CA LEU A 26 -10.69 0.35 -3.29
C LEU A 26 -9.42 0.04 -2.50
N VAL A 27 -8.96 -1.21 -2.54
CA VAL A 27 -7.64 -1.58 -2.03
C VAL A 27 -6.74 -1.86 -3.21
N TYR A 28 -5.60 -1.16 -3.26
CA TYR A 28 -4.52 -1.39 -4.19
C TYR A 28 -3.38 -2.08 -3.45
N SER A 29 -2.89 -3.20 -3.99
CA SER A 29 -1.76 -3.90 -3.42
C SER A 29 -0.87 -4.54 -4.47
N THR A 30 0.41 -4.63 -4.14
CA THR A 30 1.44 -5.25 -4.99
C THR A 30 2.41 -6.04 -4.13
N CYS A 31 3.11 -7.00 -4.74
CA CYS A 31 4.22 -7.73 -4.15
C CYS A 31 5.58 -7.27 -4.73
N THR A 32 5.68 -5.98 -5.05
CA THR A 32 6.91 -5.34 -5.54
C THR A 32 7.34 -4.23 -4.58
N ILE A 33 8.61 -3.84 -4.68
CA ILE A 33 9.22 -2.77 -3.86
C ILE A 33 9.49 -1.50 -4.69
N THR A 34 9.16 -1.48 -5.97
CA THR A 34 9.49 -0.35 -6.84
C THR A 34 8.59 0.85 -6.55
N LEU A 35 9.18 2.05 -6.50
CA LEU A 35 8.45 3.30 -6.28
C LEU A 35 7.40 3.54 -7.39
N ALA A 36 7.76 3.22 -8.63
CA ALA A 36 6.94 3.43 -9.82
C ALA A 36 5.63 2.63 -9.82
N GLU A 37 5.65 1.43 -9.24
CA GLU A 37 4.47 0.57 -9.13
C GLU A 37 3.68 0.85 -7.84
N ASN A 38 4.25 1.54 -6.86
CA ASN A 38 3.66 1.73 -5.54
C ASN A 38 3.24 3.19 -5.32
N GLU A 39 4.10 4.00 -4.70
CA GLU A 39 3.77 5.36 -4.30
C GLU A 39 3.44 6.27 -5.50
N GLU A 40 4.09 6.08 -6.65
CA GLU A 40 3.75 6.82 -7.87
C GLU A 40 2.35 6.47 -8.39
N GLN A 41 1.90 5.23 -8.24
CA GLN A 41 0.54 4.83 -8.62
C GLN A 41 -0.50 5.47 -7.69
N VAL A 42 -0.20 5.61 -6.41
CA VAL A 42 -1.06 6.29 -5.44
C VAL A 42 -1.16 7.78 -5.78
N ALA A 43 -0.03 8.45 -5.98
CA ALA A 43 0.02 9.87 -6.34
C ALA A 43 -0.75 10.14 -7.65
N TRP A 44 -0.56 9.27 -8.63
CA TRP A 44 -1.31 9.32 -9.87
C TRP A 44 -2.82 9.13 -9.65
N ALA A 45 -3.23 8.11 -8.90
CA ALA A 45 -4.65 7.80 -8.68
C ALA A 45 -5.39 8.94 -7.98
N LEU A 46 -4.76 9.60 -7.00
CA LEU A 46 -5.32 10.76 -6.32
C LEU A 46 -5.46 11.98 -7.26
N THR A 47 -4.52 12.15 -8.19
CA THR A 47 -4.56 13.23 -9.17
C THR A 47 -5.61 12.98 -10.25
N ALA A 48 -5.68 11.76 -10.79
CA ALA A 48 -6.57 11.39 -11.89
C ALA A 48 -8.01 11.17 -11.46
N PHE A 49 -8.24 10.78 -10.20
CA PHE A 49 -9.57 10.55 -9.65
C PHE A 49 -9.77 11.38 -8.38
N PRO A 50 -10.18 12.66 -8.51
CA PRO A 50 -10.47 13.52 -7.35
C PRO A 50 -11.59 12.98 -6.45
N CYS A 51 -12.36 11.99 -6.92
CA CYS A 51 -13.36 11.30 -6.13
C CYS A 51 -12.77 10.21 -5.22
N LEU A 52 -11.48 9.89 -5.31
CA LEU A 52 -10.81 8.99 -4.38
C LEU A 52 -10.15 9.79 -3.26
N GLN A 53 -10.33 9.31 -2.03
CA GLN A 53 -9.57 9.76 -0.88
C GLN A 53 -8.80 8.59 -0.30
N LEU A 54 -7.50 8.80 -0.03
CA LEU A 54 -6.68 7.86 0.71
C LEU A 54 -7.17 7.79 2.16
N GLN A 55 -7.16 6.59 2.74
CA GLN A 55 -7.70 6.32 4.07
C GLN A 55 -6.74 5.47 4.88
N PRO A 56 -6.69 5.67 6.21
CA PRO A 56 -5.92 4.82 7.10
C PRO A 56 -6.45 3.38 7.10
N GLN A 57 -5.54 2.48 7.44
CA GLN A 57 -5.73 1.03 7.39
C GLN A 57 -5.59 0.46 8.79
N GLU A 58 -6.50 -0.43 9.17
CA GLU A 58 -6.47 -1.14 10.44
C GLU A 58 -6.55 -2.65 10.15
N PRO A 59 -5.63 -3.48 10.68
CA PRO A 59 -4.44 -3.09 11.44
C PRO A 59 -3.34 -2.43 10.57
N HIS A 60 -2.51 -1.58 11.18
CA HIS A 60 -1.32 -1.01 10.55
C HIS A 60 -0.09 -1.80 11.01
N ILE A 61 0.41 -2.68 10.15
CA ILE A 61 1.52 -3.62 10.45
C ILE A 61 2.78 -3.20 9.70
N GLY A 62 2.65 -2.85 8.42
CA GLY A 62 3.76 -2.41 7.58
C GLY A 62 4.32 -1.06 8.02
N GLY A 63 5.44 -0.67 7.41
CA GLY A 63 5.95 0.70 7.53
C GLY A 63 5.17 1.67 6.65
N LYS A 64 5.42 2.96 6.82
CA LYS A 64 4.88 4.01 5.95
C LYS A 64 5.40 3.93 4.51
N GLY A 65 4.74 4.66 3.61
CA GLY A 65 5.20 4.82 2.23
C GLY A 65 6.56 5.52 2.10
N MET A 66 7.26 5.26 1.00
CA MET A 66 8.54 5.87 0.67
C MET A 66 8.37 7.30 0.10
N MET A 67 9.31 8.20 0.42
CA MET A 67 9.36 9.52 -0.21
C MET A 67 9.80 9.41 -1.68
N GLY A 68 9.33 10.33 -2.53
CA GLY A 68 9.75 10.41 -3.94
C GLY A 68 8.61 10.57 -4.95
N ALA A 69 7.39 10.20 -4.56
CA ALA A 69 6.21 10.28 -5.44
C ALA A 69 5.40 11.59 -5.32
N GLY A 70 5.88 12.58 -4.55
CA GLY A 70 5.15 13.84 -4.32
C GLY A 70 3.96 13.74 -3.35
N LEU A 71 3.86 12.66 -2.58
CA LEU A 71 2.88 12.50 -1.51
C LEU A 71 3.28 13.31 -0.26
N SER A 72 2.29 13.85 0.43
CA SER A 72 2.47 14.49 1.74
C SER A 72 2.80 13.45 2.83
N PHE A 73 3.37 13.92 3.95
CA PHE A 73 3.69 13.05 5.08
C PHE A 73 2.46 12.31 5.60
N GLU A 74 1.32 12.99 5.73
CA GLU A 74 0.05 12.40 6.18
C GLU A 74 -0.42 11.28 5.23
N GLN A 75 -0.22 11.45 3.92
CA GLN A 75 -0.56 10.42 2.95
C GLN A 75 0.39 9.22 3.04
N LEU A 76 1.68 9.44 3.28
CA LEU A 76 2.64 8.35 3.44
C LEU A 76 2.33 7.48 4.67
N GLU A 77 1.87 8.08 5.77
CA GLU A 77 1.45 7.37 6.99
C GLU A 77 0.15 6.54 6.78
N GLN A 78 -0.62 6.80 5.73
CA GLN A 78 -1.81 6.00 5.38
C GLN A 78 -1.48 4.78 4.50
N LEU A 79 -0.25 4.67 4.02
CA LEU A 79 0.25 3.56 3.23
C LEU A 79 0.89 2.51 4.12
N GLN A 80 0.82 1.24 3.71
CA GLN A 80 1.59 0.17 4.33
C GLN A 80 2.57 -0.42 3.32
N ARG A 81 3.84 -0.37 3.66
CA ARG A 81 4.96 -0.90 2.89
C ARG A 81 5.73 -1.90 3.75
N PHE A 82 5.91 -3.09 3.21
CA PHE A 82 6.71 -4.17 3.77
C PHE A 82 8.00 -4.23 2.97
N ASP A 83 9.11 -3.95 3.65
CA ASP A 83 10.42 -3.91 3.03
C ASP A 83 11.28 -5.02 3.67
N PRO A 84 11.77 -6.00 2.89
CA PRO A 84 12.52 -7.14 3.42
C PRO A 84 13.87 -6.74 4.03
N SER A 85 14.36 -5.53 3.78
CA SER A 85 15.67 -5.07 4.27
C SER A 85 15.63 -4.43 5.67
N VAL A 86 14.45 -4.35 6.29
CA VAL A 86 14.26 -3.64 7.58
C VAL A 86 14.79 -4.40 8.80
N VAL A 87 15.05 -5.70 8.67
CA VAL A 87 15.66 -6.52 9.74
C VAL A 87 17.00 -7.05 9.23
N PRO A 88 18.10 -6.90 9.99
CA PRO A 88 19.32 -7.64 9.69
C PRO A 88 19.01 -9.13 9.71
N LEU A 89 19.50 -9.90 8.72
CA LEU A 89 19.37 -11.36 8.73
C LEU A 89 19.93 -11.89 10.05
N GLN A 90 19.05 -12.33 10.94
CA GLN A 90 19.45 -13.00 12.17
C GLN A 90 19.52 -14.48 11.88
N ASP A 91 20.71 -15.07 12.01
CA ASP A 91 20.84 -16.51 12.11
C ASP A 91 20.11 -16.96 13.38
N MET A 92 18.92 -17.54 13.21
CA MET A 92 18.12 -18.06 14.33
C MET A 92 18.72 -19.38 14.80
N ASP A 93 19.50 -19.33 15.87
CA ASP A 93 19.95 -20.50 16.62
C ASP A 93 18.79 -21.13 17.43
N VAL A 94 18.77 -22.46 17.52
CA VAL A 94 17.82 -23.25 18.32
C VAL A 94 17.83 -22.83 19.80
N ASP A 95 18.98 -22.39 20.34
CA ASP A 95 19.07 -21.90 21.72
C ASP A 95 18.45 -20.49 21.88
N SER A 96 18.45 -19.65 20.84
CA SER A 96 17.85 -18.31 20.88
C SER A 96 16.31 -18.34 20.91
N LEU A 97 15.70 -19.43 20.43
CA LEU A 97 14.24 -19.62 20.44
C LEU A 97 13.67 -19.93 21.84
N ARG A 98 14.49 -20.41 22.79
CA ARG A 98 14.03 -20.74 24.14
C ARG A 98 13.84 -19.50 25.01
N ASP A 99 14.60 -18.45 24.76
CA ASP A 99 14.58 -17.20 25.53
C ASP A 99 13.87 -16.05 24.80
N ALA A 100 13.43 -16.26 23.56
CA ALA A 100 12.73 -15.25 22.77
C ALA A 100 11.33 -14.97 23.34
N ARG A 101 11.05 -13.70 23.67
CA ARG A 101 9.71 -13.29 24.09
C ARG A 101 8.75 -13.38 22.90
N ILE A 102 7.49 -13.72 23.18
CA ILE A 102 6.42 -13.77 22.18
C ILE A 102 6.32 -12.45 21.39
N GLU A 103 6.49 -11.31 22.06
CA GLU A 103 6.49 -9.99 21.42
C GLU A 103 7.61 -9.79 20.40
N ASP A 104 8.79 -10.34 20.67
CA ASP A 104 9.95 -10.23 19.77
C ASP A 104 9.76 -11.12 18.54
N MET A 105 9.13 -12.30 18.70
CA MET A 105 8.74 -13.14 17.57
C MET A 105 7.66 -12.50 16.68
N ILE A 106 6.65 -11.87 17.27
CA ILE A 106 5.61 -11.14 16.51
C ILE A 106 6.24 -9.98 15.73
N ARG A 107 7.16 -9.23 16.36
CA ARG A 107 7.88 -8.14 15.70
C ARG A 107 8.73 -8.63 14.53
N LEU A 108 9.39 -9.77 14.67
CA LEU A 108 10.16 -10.38 13.60
C LEU A 108 9.24 -10.78 12.45
N ALA A 109 8.15 -11.51 12.72
CA ALA A 109 7.20 -11.94 11.68
C ALA A 109 6.55 -10.77 10.92
N ASN A 110 6.35 -9.63 11.57
CA ASN A 110 5.79 -8.43 10.94
C ASN A 110 6.80 -7.65 10.08
N LYS A 111 8.10 -7.85 10.28
CA LYS A 111 9.17 -7.07 9.65
C LYS A 111 9.99 -7.88 8.64
N ASP A 112 10.34 -9.12 8.99
CA ASP A 112 10.99 -10.08 8.09
C ASP A 112 9.93 -10.71 7.20
N SER A 113 9.53 -9.95 6.17
CA SER A 113 8.46 -10.32 5.26
C SER A 113 8.86 -9.99 3.82
N ILE A 114 8.11 -10.56 2.87
CA ILE A 114 8.31 -10.24 1.45
C ILE A 114 8.07 -8.76 1.18
N GLY A 115 8.65 -8.26 0.09
CA GLY A 115 8.31 -6.94 -0.44
C GLY A 115 6.82 -6.84 -0.77
N PHE A 116 6.10 -5.95 -0.08
CA PHE A 116 4.66 -5.79 -0.26
C PHE A 116 4.21 -4.34 -0.06
N PHE A 117 3.12 -3.95 -0.71
CA PHE A 117 2.57 -2.60 -0.62
C PHE A 117 1.04 -2.62 -0.58
N ILE A 118 0.45 -1.75 0.25
CA ILE A 118 -1.00 -1.62 0.42
C ILE A 118 -1.40 -0.14 0.50
N ALA A 119 -2.34 0.26 -0.35
CA ALA A 119 -3.02 1.54 -0.30
C ALA A 119 -4.54 1.34 -0.29
N LYS A 120 -5.24 2.05 0.60
CA LYS A 120 -6.70 1.99 0.75
C LYS A 120 -7.32 3.33 0.38
N PHE A 121 -8.29 3.30 -0.52
CA PHE A 121 -9.06 4.47 -0.94
C PHE A 121 -10.54 4.28 -0.66
N VAL A 122 -11.23 5.39 -0.42
CA VAL A 122 -12.69 5.46 -0.42
C VAL A 122 -13.13 6.36 -1.58
N LYS A 123 -14.14 5.93 -2.33
CA LYS A 123 -14.76 6.74 -3.37
C LYS A 123 -15.78 7.69 -2.75
N CYS A 124 -15.44 8.96 -2.65
CA CYS A 124 -16.36 10.02 -2.27
C CYS A 124 -17.46 10.17 -3.32
N ARG A 125 -18.63 10.66 -2.89
CA ARG A 125 -19.74 10.98 -3.81
C ARG A 125 -19.27 12.06 -4.78
N SER A 126 -19.37 11.81 -6.08
CA SER A 126 -19.20 12.85 -7.11
C SER A 126 -20.38 13.81 -7.04
N THR A 127 -20.13 15.11 -7.16
CA THR A 127 -21.16 16.16 -7.29
C THR A 127 -21.94 16.11 -8.62
N GLN A 128 -21.80 15.05 -9.41
CA GLN A 128 -22.56 14.82 -10.63
C GLN A 128 -22.88 13.33 -10.75
N GLU A 129 -24.08 12.93 -10.35
CA GLU A 129 -24.83 11.92 -11.10
C GLU A 129 -25.89 12.72 -11.90
N PRO A 130 -25.87 12.73 -13.25
CA PRO A 130 -27.05 13.15 -13.97
C PRO A 130 -28.15 12.14 -13.66
N SER A 131 -29.23 12.65 -13.06
CA SER A 131 -30.50 11.97 -12.90
C SER A 131 -30.86 11.22 -14.19
N LYS A 132 -31.07 9.91 -14.06
CA LYS A 132 -31.85 9.17 -15.05
C LYS A 132 -33.29 9.70 -15.08
#